data_AF-A0A2V6Q421-F1
#
_entry.id   AF-A0A2V6Q421-F1
#
_cell.length_a   1.000
_cell.length_b   1.000
_cell.length_c   1.000
_cell.angle_alpha   90.00
_cell.angle_beta   90.00
_cell.angle_gamma   90.00
#
_symmetry.space_group_name_H-M   'P 1'
#
loop_
_entity.id
_entity.type
_entity.pdbx_description
1 polymer ?
#
loop_
_entity_poly.entity_id
_entity_poly.type
_entity_poly.pdbx_seq_one_letter_code
_entity_poly.pdbx_strand_id
1 'polypeptide(L)'
;MRAIGPLTRVPPRWYEGPSYRTTLGLVRHLNIQQAARAAGVAPSAIRWWERRGLLDPERTARGHRRYAEEDLSRIRHIWRLRAVQGLNLAAIAATLSADGDRRDERQPSRPNRELGRRLQALRKRRGFTLRESSRRTGLARSFISAIEQGAERPSVASLQKLARSYRTTISELTAPRNQVGGKVIRAGKYRALAMLGDGIRIEQLAEGRCVMDCHRYTLNPGAASQGQYAHEGEEFIHVLSGQFEITLDGREHYRLGREDSMYFKSTSFHSWINPGPDVAVLIWINTPPTF
;
A
#
# COMPACT_ATOMS: atom_id res chain seq x y z
N MET A 1 2.63 -49.83 -25.02
CA MET A 1 2.44 -48.70 -25.97
C MET A 1 0.97 -48.65 -26.38
N ARG A 2 0.20 -47.70 -25.83
CA ARG A 2 -1.09 -47.27 -26.37
C ARG A 2 -1.16 -45.75 -26.27
N ALA A 3 -1.47 -45.14 -27.41
CA ALA A 3 -1.42 -43.71 -27.65
C ALA A 3 -2.54 -42.97 -26.90
N ILE A 4 -2.19 -41.81 -26.33
CA ILE A 4 -3.11 -40.87 -25.70
C ILE A 4 -3.51 -39.84 -26.77
N GLY A 5 -4.78 -39.84 -27.17
CA GLY A 5 -5.38 -38.83 -28.03
C GLY A 5 -5.66 -37.52 -27.28
N PRO A 6 -5.86 -36.39 -27.99
CA PRO A 6 -5.91 -35.06 -27.38
C PRO A 6 -7.22 -34.83 -26.61
N LEU A 7 -7.11 -34.36 -25.37
CA LEU A 7 -8.22 -33.88 -24.55
C LEU A 7 -8.68 -32.50 -25.06
N THR A 8 -9.75 -32.47 -25.84
CA THR A 8 -10.51 -31.24 -26.12
C THR A 8 -11.24 -30.82 -24.83
N ARG A 9 -10.78 -29.74 -24.20
CA ARG A 9 -11.44 -29.16 -23.02
C ARG A 9 -12.73 -28.45 -23.43
N VAL A 10 -13.86 -29.00 -23.01
CA VAL A 10 -15.15 -28.29 -22.97
C VAL A 10 -15.13 -27.31 -21.78
N PRO A 11 -15.41 -26.00 -21.97
CA PRO A 11 -15.44 -25.05 -20.86
C PRO A 11 -16.72 -25.20 -20.00
N PRO A 12 -16.68 -24.82 -18.70
CA PRO A 12 -17.79 -24.98 -17.77
C PRO A 12 -19.01 -24.09 -18.06
N ARG A 13 -20.18 -24.59 -17.66
CA ARG A 13 -21.57 -24.10 -17.92
C ARG A 13 -21.96 -22.71 -17.36
N TRP A 14 -21.01 -21.86 -16.98
CA TRP A 14 -21.24 -20.46 -16.58
C TRP A 14 -20.51 -19.46 -17.49
N TYR A 15 -20.20 -19.90 -18.72
CA TYR A 15 -19.65 -19.06 -19.79
C TYR A 15 -20.67 -18.94 -20.93
N GLU A 16 -21.70 -18.11 -20.73
CA GLU A 16 -22.45 -17.50 -21.83
C GLU A 16 -21.86 -16.10 -22.04
N GLY A 17 -20.85 -16.02 -22.91
CA GLY A 17 -20.31 -14.73 -23.33
C GLY A 17 -21.36 -13.97 -24.15
N PRO A 18 -21.50 -12.64 -23.99
CA PRO A 18 -22.28 -11.85 -24.94
C PRO A 18 -21.55 -11.86 -26.28
N SER A 19 -22.21 -12.38 -27.32
CA SER A 19 -21.84 -12.16 -28.72
C SER A 19 -21.93 -10.67 -29.02
N TYR A 20 -20.80 -9.97 -28.92
CA TYR A 20 -20.71 -8.57 -29.31
C TYR A 20 -20.60 -8.50 -30.84
N ARG A 21 -21.75 -8.54 -31.51
CA ARG A 21 -21.85 -7.98 -32.86
C ARG A 21 -21.73 -6.46 -32.74
N THR A 22 -20.70 -5.93 -33.40
CA THR A 22 -20.42 -4.51 -33.53
C THR A 22 -21.59 -3.79 -34.19
N THR A 23 -22.25 -2.88 -33.47
CA THR A 23 -23.09 -1.83 -34.07
C THR A 23 -23.14 -0.61 -33.15
N LEU A 24 -22.45 0.46 -33.57
CA LEU A 24 -22.67 1.90 -33.28
C LEU A 24 -22.93 2.35 -31.80
N GLY A 25 -21.89 2.87 -31.16
CA GLY A 25 -21.93 4.19 -30.49
C GLY A 25 -22.70 4.39 -29.17
N LEU A 26 -22.57 3.51 -28.16
CA LEU A 26 -22.98 3.83 -26.78
C LEU A 26 -21.76 3.86 -25.85
N VAL A 27 -21.36 5.07 -25.42
CA VAL A 27 -20.37 5.24 -24.35
C VAL A 27 -20.98 4.70 -23.05
N ARG A 28 -20.54 3.50 -22.65
CA ARG A 28 -21.12 2.76 -21.53
C ARG A 28 -20.55 3.30 -20.21
N HIS A 29 -21.25 4.27 -19.63
CA HIS A 29 -20.87 4.85 -18.35
C HIS A 29 -21.23 3.92 -17.20
N LEU A 30 -20.27 3.61 -16.32
CA LEU A 30 -20.47 2.79 -15.13
C LEU A 30 -20.75 3.66 -13.90
N ASN A 31 -21.51 3.13 -12.95
CA ASN A 31 -21.56 3.69 -11.59
C ASN A 31 -20.36 3.22 -10.76
N ILE A 32 -20.14 3.80 -9.57
CA ILE A 32 -18.95 3.49 -8.76
C ILE A 32 -18.82 2.02 -8.35
N GLN A 33 -19.94 1.33 -8.10
CA GLN A 33 -19.94 -0.08 -7.74
C GLN A 33 -19.54 -0.96 -8.93
N GLN A 34 -20.03 -0.60 -10.12
CA GLN A 34 -19.68 -1.27 -11.37
C GLN A 34 -18.23 -1.00 -11.78
N ALA A 35 -17.76 0.24 -11.64
CA ALA A 35 -16.37 0.62 -11.92
C ALA A 35 -15.39 -0.07 -10.97
N ALA A 36 -15.70 -0.08 -9.67
CA ALA A 36 -14.98 -0.84 -8.65
C ALA A 36 -14.85 -2.32 -9.01
N ARG A 37 -15.96 -2.97 -9.36
CA ARG A 37 -15.99 -4.38 -9.78
C ARG A 37 -15.19 -4.61 -11.06
N ALA A 38 -15.34 -3.76 -12.07
CA ALA A 38 -14.65 -3.88 -13.36
C ALA A 38 -13.13 -3.65 -13.27
N ALA A 39 -12.69 -2.95 -12.22
CA ALA A 39 -11.29 -2.68 -11.94
C ALA A 39 -10.66 -3.57 -10.86
N GLY A 40 -11.46 -4.39 -10.17
CA GLY A 40 -10.98 -5.22 -9.06
C GLY A 40 -10.56 -4.41 -7.82
N VAL A 41 -11.22 -3.28 -7.55
CA VAL A 41 -10.88 -2.38 -6.42
C VAL A 41 -12.10 -2.07 -5.58
N ALA A 42 -11.92 -1.71 -4.30
CA ALA A 42 -13.03 -1.29 -3.46
C ALA A 42 -13.60 0.08 -3.91
N PRO A 43 -14.93 0.30 -3.88
CA PRO A 43 -15.54 1.60 -4.19
C PRO A 43 -15.00 2.74 -3.32
N SER A 44 -14.65 2.45 -2.06
CA SER A 44 -14.02 3.41 -1.15
C SER A 44 -12.66 3.89 -1.64
N ALA A 45 -11.88 3.04 -2.31
CA ALA A 45 -10.60 3.41 -2.91
C ALA A 45 -10.79 4.40 -4.08
N ILE A 46 -11.78 4.17 -4.94
CA ILE A 46 -12.12 5.09 -6.03
C ILE A 46 -12.53 6.46 -5.48
N ARG A 47 -13.42 6.50 -4.47
CA ARG A 47 -13.81 7.77 -3.82
C ARG A 47 -12.63 8.50 -3.20
N TRP A 48 -11.67 7.75 -2.67
CA TRP A 48 -10.47 8.30 -2.05
C TRP A 48 -9.50 8.88 -3.08
N TRP A 49 -9.42 8.30 -4.29
CA TRP A 49 -8.67 8.83 -5.43
C TRP A 49 -9.30 10.10 -6.01
N GLU A 50 -10.63 10.14 -6.18
CA GLU A 50 -11.35 11.34 -6.61
C GLU A 50 -11.09 12.53 -5.68
N ARG A 51 -11.17 12.34 -4.36
CA ARG A 51 -10.92 13.41 -3.38
C ARG A 51 -9.49 13.99 -3.46
N ARG A 52 -8.58 13.29 -4.11
CA ARG A 52 -7.19 13.71 -4.33
C ARG A 52 -6.91 14.13 -5.77
N GLY A 53 -7.96 14.29 -6.59
CA GLY A 53 -7.84 14.75 -7.97
C GLY A 53 -7.20 13.75 -8.93
N LEU A 54 -7.06 12.48 -8.54
CA LEU A 54 -6.51 11.43 -9.42
C LEU A 54 -7.53 10.90 -10.42
N LEU A 55 -8.81 11.17 -10.17
CA LEU A 55 -9.94 10.82 -11.02
C LEU A 55 -10.89 11.99 -11.02
N ASP A 56 -11.42 12.34 -12.18
CA ASP A 56 -12.45 13.37 -12.34
C ASP A 56 -13.56 12.82 -13.25
N PRO A 57 -14.37 11.86 -12.73
CA PRO A 57 -15.41 11.24 -13.53
C PRO A 57 -16.55 12.22 -13.79
N GLU A 58 -17.15 12.12 -14.98
CA GLU A 58 -18.32 12.92 -15.33
C GLU A 58 -19.46 12.75 -14.32
N ARG A 59 -20.30 13.78 -14.21
CA ARG A 59 -21.51 13.75 -13.39
C ARG A 59 -22.75 13.95 -14.24
N THR A 60 -23.81 13.22 -13.92
CA THR A 60 -25.13 13.48 -14.50
C THR A 60 -25.65 14.84 -14.03
N ALA A 61 -26.66 15.38 -14.72
CA ALA A 61 -27.40 16.57 -14.27
C ALA A 61 -28.01 16.43 -12.85
N ARG A 62 -28.23 15.18 -12.39
CA ARG A 62 -28.68 14.85 -11.03
C ARG A 62 -27.52 14.63 -10.03
N GLY A 63 -26.28 14.88 -10.44
CA GLY A 63 -25.09 14.82 -9.60
C GLY A 63 -24.47 13.44 -9.39
N HIS A 64 -24.94 12.39 -10.09
CA HIS A 64 -24.39 11.03 -9.95
C HIS A 64 -23.13 10.83 -10.81
N ARG A 65 -22.11 10.21 -10.24
CA ARG A 65 -20.82 9.88 -10.90
C ARG A 65 -21.01 8.86 -12.03
N ARG A 66 -20.33 9.10 -13.14
CA ARG A 66 -20.28 8.24 -14.33
C ARG A 66 -18.83 8.03 -14.72
N TYR A 67 -18.38 6.78 -14.68
CA TYR A 67 -17.01 6.42 -15.09
C TYR A 67 -17.05 5.93 -16.53
N ALA A 68 -16.27 6.56 -17.40
CA ALA A 68 -16.05 6.13 -18.77
C ALA A 68 -14.91 5.08 -18.84
N GLU A 69 -14.63 4.53 -20.02
CA GLU A 69 -13.56 3.52 -20.17
C GLU A 69 -12.17 4.11 -19.90
N GLU A 70 -11.99 5.41 -20.14
CA GLU A 70 -10.80 6.18 -19.82
C GLU A 70 -10.58 6.24 -18.29
N ASP A 71 -11.66 6.45 -17.52
CA ASP A 71 -11.61 6.40 -16.05
C ASP A 71 -11.26 5.01 -15.55
N LEU A 72 -11.82 3.96 -16.16
CA LEU A 72 -11.49 2.57 -15.80
C LEU A 72 -10.03 2.24 -16.09
N SER A 73 -9.51 2.71 -17.23
CA SER A 73 -8.10 2.56 -17.59
C SER A 73 -7.20 3.28 -16.60
N ARG A 74 -7.55 4.51 -16.20
CA ARG A 74 -6.83 5.28 -15.18
C ARG A 74 -6.91 4.63 -13.79
N ILE A 75 -8.08 4.13 -13.39
CA ILE A 75 -8.32 3.35 -12.17
C ILE A 75 -7.42 2.10 -12.14
N ARG A 76 -7.41 1.30 -13.22
CA ARG A 76 -6.58 0.09 -13.34
C ARG A 76 -5.09 0.45 -13.31
N HIS A 77 -4.71 1.58 -13.90
CA HIS A 77 -3.33 2.07 -13.88
C HIS A 77 -2.90 2.49 -12.46
N ILE A 78 -3.70 3.31 -11.76
CA ILE A 78 -3.47 3.67 -10.36
C ILE A 78 -3.36 2.41 -9.50
N TRP A 79 -4.28 1.45 -9.70
CA TRP A 79 -4.24 0.18 -8.99
C TRP A 79 -2.97 -0.60 -9.27
N ARG A 80 -2.55 -0.75 -10.54
CA ARG A 80 -1.31 -1.45 -10.91
C ARG A 80 -0.08 -0.79 -10.28
N LEU A 81 0.00 0.54 -10.28
CA LEU A 81 1.11 1.27 -9.68
C LEU A 81 1.14 1.10 -8.14
N ARG A 82 -0.01 1.01 -7.47
CA ARG A 82 -0.08 0.69 -6.02
C ARG A 82 0.24 -0.78 -5.76
N ALA A 83 -0.44 -1.69 -6.46
CA ALA A 83 -0.42 -3.12 -6.20
C ALA A 83 0.93 -3.76 -6.57
N VAL A 84 1.49 -3.39 -7.72
CA VAL A 84 2.74 -3.97 -8.24
C VAL A 84 3.95 -3.14 -7.79
N GLN A 85 3.89 -1.82 -8.01
CA GLN A 85 5.04 -0.94 -7.79
C GLN A 85 5.09 -0.34 -6.38
N GLY A 86 4.12 -0.63 -5.51
CA GLY A 86 4.11 -0.16 -4.13
C GLY A 86 3.96 1.36 -3.97
N LEU A 87 3.67 2.08 -5.06
CA LEU A 87 3.69 3.55 -5.06
C LEU A 87 2.56 4.09 -4.17
N ASN A 88 2.87 5.16 -3.45
CA ASN A 88 1.82 5.97 -2.81
C ASN A 88 1.08 6.78 -3.90
N LEU A 89 0.01 7.48 -3.51
CA LEU A 89 -0.74 8.29 -4.47
C LEU A 89 0.01 9.50 -5.04
N ALA A 90 0.88 10.13 -4.25
CA ALA A 90 1.61 11.32 -4.68
C ALA A 90 2.59 10.98 -5.81
N ALA A 91 3.33 9.87 -5.67
CA ALA A 91 4.20 9.34 -6.71
C ALA A 91 3.43 8.83 -7.93
N ILE A 92 2.21 8.33 -7.75
CA ILE A 92 1.33 7.96 -8.86
C ILE A 92 0.86 9.20 -9.62
N ALA A 93 0.45 10.26 -8.91
CA ALA A 93 0.12 11.55 -9.54
C ALA A 93 1.31 12.05 -10.37
N ALA A 94 2.52 12.04 -9.80
CA ALA A 94 3.75 12.43 -10.48
C ALA A 94 4.12 11.53 -11.67
N THR A 95 3.76 10.24 -11.64
CA THR A 95 4.01 9.30 -12.75
C THR A 95 2.97 9.44 -13.86
N LEU A 96 1.73 9.76 -13.52
CA LEU A 96 0.62 9.93 -14.46
C LEU A 96 0.63 11.29 -15.17
N SER A 97 1.17 12.33 -14.52
CA SER A 97 1.35 13.67 -15.08
C SER A 97 2.62 13.80 -15.92
N ALA A 98 2.91 12.84 -16.82
CA ALA A 98 3.96 13.05 -17.81
C ALA A 98 3.67 14.36 -18.56
N ASP A 99 4.62 15.29 -18.44
CA ASP A 99 4.57 16.74 -18.67
C ASP A 99 3.95 17.60 -17.56
N GLY A 100 4.84 18.28 -16.85
CA GLY A 100 4.66 19.66 -16.44
C GLY A 100 3.83 19.90 -15.17
N ASP A 101 4.57 20.27 -14.13
CA ASP A 101 4.14 21.28 -13.17
C ASP A 101 2.91 20.98 -12.29
N ARG A 102 3.21 20.39 -11.13
CA ARG A 102 2.66 20.73 -9.80
C ARG A 102 3.42 19.92 -8.76
N ARG A 103 4.63 20.40 -8.43
CA ARG A 103 5.22 20.08 -7.12
C ARG A 103 4.32 20.78 -6.11
N ASP A 104 3.37 20.05 -5.54
CA ASP A 104 2.62 20.56 -4.38
C ASP A 104 3.67 21.00 -3.34
N GLU A 105 3.77 22.31 -3.09
CA GLU A 105 4.79 22.98 -2.28
C GLU A 105 4.63 22.67 -0.79
N ARG A 106 4.44 21.41 -0.43
CA ARG A 106 4.67 20.96 0.94
C ARG A 106 6.17 20.77 1.06
N GLN A 107 6.85 21.79 1.58
CA GLN A 107 8.24 21.65 2.01
C GLN A 107 8.38 20.33 2.76
N PRO A 108 9.34 19.48 2.36
CA PRO A 108 9.44 18.14 2.92
C PRO A 108 9.66 18.28 4.43
N SER A 109 8.78 17.63 5.20
CA SER A 109 8.84 17.68 6.65
C SER A 109 10.24 17.29 7.13
N ARG A 110 10.74 17.91 8.21
CA ARG A 110 12.07 17.59 8.75
C ARG A 110 12.30 16.07 8.88
N PRO A 111 11.32 15.28 9.35
CA PRO A 111 11.54 13.85 9.49
C PRO A 111 11.60 13.13 8.13
N ASN A 112 10.86 13.55 7.09
CA ASN A 112 10.95 12.96 5.74
C ASN A 112 12.37 13.10 5.16
N ARG A 113 12.98 14.28 5.32
CA ARG A 113 14.36 14.53 4.85
C ARG A 113 15.38 13.68 5.60
N GLU A 114 15.19 13.48 6.90
CA GLU A 114 16.09 12.64 7.68
C GLU A 114 16.00 11.17 7.25
N LEU A 115 14.78 10.64 7.06
CA LEU A 115 14.57 9.31 6.51
C LEU A 115 15.24 9.15 5.14
N GLY A 116 15.00 10.10 4.22
CA GLY A 116 15.60 10.10 2.89
C GLY A 116 17.13 10.05 2.92
N ARG A 117 17.76 10.88 3.76
CA ARG A 117 19.21 10.88 3.99
C ARG A 117 19.72 9.54 4.54
N ARG A 118 19.02 8.95 5.50
CA ARG A 118 19.39 7.64 6.09
C ARG A 118 19.30 6.52 5.05
N LEU A 119 18.21 6.48 4.26
CA LEU A 119 18.04 5.53 3.16
C LEU A 119 19.13 5.69 2.10
N GLN A 120 19.44 6.92 1.69
CA GLN A 120 20.52 7.19 0.75
C GLN A 120 21.87 6.71 1.29
N ALA A 121 22.17 7.00 2.55
CA ALA A 121 23.42 6.57 3.18
C ALA A 121 23.53 5.04 3.23
N LEU A 122 22.46 4.35 3.62
CA LEU A 122 22.38 2.88 3.60
C LEU A 122 22.59 2.33 2.20
N ARG A 123 21.88 2.85 1.20
CA ARG A 123 22.03 2.43 -0.20
C ARG A 123 23.48 2.54 -0.66
N LYS A 124 24.12 3.69 -0.40
CA LYS A 124 25.53 3.94 -0.76
C LYS A 124 26.48 3.00 -0.02
N ARG A 125 26.30 2.78 1.28
CA ARG A 125 27.11 1.82 2.07
C ARG A 125 27.01 0.39 1.55
N ARG A 126 25.86 0.01 0.98
CA ARG A 126 25.65 -1.30 0.34
C ARG A 126 26.21 -1.38 -1.10
N GLY A 127 26.77 -0.29 -1.63
CA GLY A 127 27.29 -0.22 -3.00
C GLY A 127 26.20 -0.21 -4.07
N PHE A 128 24.94 0.06 -3.71
CA PHE A 128 23.84 -0.01 -4.67
C PHE A 128 23.66 1.30 -5.43
N THR A 129 23.58 1.22 -6.76
CA THR A 129 23.06 2.32 -7.58
C THR A 129 21.53 2.43 -7.42
N LEU A 130 20.95 3.54 -7.86
CA LEU A 130 19.48 3.67 -7.93
C LEU A 130 18.88 2.60 -8.87
N ARG A 131 19.59 2.26 -9.97
CA ARG A 131 19.18 1.19 -10.90
C ARG A 131 19.16 -0.17 -10.20
N GLU A 132 20.20 -0.47 -9.42
CA GLU A 132 20.27 -1.72 -8.68
C GLU A 132 19.21 -1.80 -7.58
N SER A 133 18.98 -0.71 -6.85
CA SER A 133 17.90 -0.66 -5.85
C SER A 133 16.52 -0.85 -6.48
N SER A 134 16.28 -0.22 -7.63
CA SER A 134 15.04 -0.40 -8.40
C SER A 134 14.83 -1.86 -8.81
N ARG A 135 15.87 -2.52 -9.33
CA ARG A 135 15.83 -3.95 -9.69
C ARG A 135 15.53 -4.85 -8.50
N ARG A 136 16.14 -4.59 -7.34
CA ARG A 136 15.96 -5.40 -6.11
C ARG A 136 14.61 -5.22 -5.45
N THR A 137 14.06 -4.01 -5.51
CA THR A 137 12.84 -3.65 -4.78
C THR A 137 11.59 -3.67 -5.66
N GLY A 138 11.75 -3.63 -6.99
CA GLY A 138 10.65 -3.42 -7.94
C GLY A 138 10.08 -2.00 -7.92
N LEU A 139 10.70 -1.07 -7.19
CA LEU A 139 10.30 0.34 -7.13
C LEU A 139 10.93 1.14 -8.28
N ALA A 140 10.24 2.16 -8.78
CA ALA A 140 10.79 3.02 -9.84
C ALA A 140 12.02 3.82 -9.34
N ARG A 141 13.02 4.00 -10.22
CA ARG A 141 14.25 4.76 -9.89
C ARG A 141 13.95 6.20 -9.46
N SER A 142 13.04 6.86 -10.16
CA SER A 142 12.59 8.22 -9.86
C SER A 142 11.95 8.29 -8.47
N PHE A 143 11.14 7.31 -8.11
CA PHE A 143 10.50 7.21 -6.80
C PHE A 143 11.51 7.01 -5.66
N ILE A 144 12.47 6.09 -5.83
CA ILE A 144 13.55 5.90 -4.84
C ILE A 144 14.34 7.22 -4.66
N SER A 145 14.66 7.90 -5.76
CA SER A 145 15.35 9.19 -5.70
C SER A 145 14.54 10.27 -4.98
N ALA A 146 13.23 10.35 -5.24
CA ALA A 146 12.34 11.31 -4.59
C ALA A 146 12.24 11.05 -3.08
N ILE A 147 12.17 9.78 -2.66
CA ILE A 147 12.22 9.40 -1.24
C ILE A 147 13.55 9.82 -0.61
N GLU A 148 14.69 9.54 -1.27
CA GLU A 148 16.01 9.91 -0.74
C GLU A 148 16.20 11.42 -0.58
N GLN A 149 15.56 12.21 -1.43
CA GLN A 149 15.54 13.67 -1.35
C GLN A 149 14.51 14.19 -0.32
N GLY A 150 13.69 13.31 0.25
CA GLY A 150 12.60 13.62 1.17
C GLY A 150 11.36 14.24 0.50
N ALA A 151 11.36 14.33 -0.84
CA ALA A 151 10.28 14.92 -1.63
C ALA A 151 9.02 14.05 -1.65
N GLU A 152 9.17 12.75 -1.42
CA GLU A 152 8.06 11.78 -1.40
C GLU A 152 8.01 10.99 -0.09
N ARG A 153 6.79 10.67 0.36
CA ARG A 153 6.55 9.80 1.52
C ARG A 153 6.42 8.35 1.09
N PRO A 154 7.27 7.42 1.53
CA PRO A 154 7.10 6.02 1.15
C PRO A 154 5.79 5.44 1.71
N SER A 155 5.17 4.53 0.97
CA SER A 155 4.15 3.64 1.53
C SER A 155 4.77 2.62 2.48
N VAL A 156 3.93 1.93 3.27
CA VAL A 156 4.40 0.83 4.13
C VAL A 156 5.06 -0.26 3.29
N ALA A 157 4.41 -0.69 2.20
CA ALA A 157 4.95 -1.71 1.31
C ALA A 157 6.30 -1.28 0.69
N SER A 158 6.42 -0.02 0.25
CA SER A 158 7.67 0.50 -0.32
C SER A 158 8.79 0.62 0.69
N LEU A 159 8.49 1.10 1.90
CA LEU A 159 9.49 1.22 2.96
C LEU A 159 9.98 -0.15 3.42
N GLN A 160 9.07 -1.13 3.54
CA GLN A 160 9.41 -2.53 3.82
C GLN A 160 10.33 -3.13 2.74
N LYS A 161 10.02 -2.93 1.46
CA LYS A 161 10.88 -3.36 0.34
C LYS A 161 12.28 -2.75 0.42
N LEU A 162 12.38 -1.45 0.72
CA LEU A 162 13.67 -0.75 0.88
C LEU A 162 14.45 -1.25 2.10
N ALA A 163 13.79 -1.35 3.26
CA ALA A 163 14.40 -1.82 4.51
C ALA A 163 15.00 -3.23 4.33
N ARG A 164 14.21 -4.16 3.78
CA ARG A 164 14.65 -5.51 3.43
C ARG A 164 15.83 -5.50 2.45
N SER A 165 15.74 -4.72 1.37
CA SER A 165 16.84 -4.62 0.39
C SER A 165 18.12 -4.05 1.00
N TYR A 166 18.01 -3.13 1.96
CA TYR A 166 19.16 -2.48 2.61
C TYR A 166 19.62 -3.22 3.88
N ARG A 167 18.94 -4.32 4.24
CA ARG A 167 19.16 -5.15 5.44
C ARG A 167 19.20 -4.27 6.70
N THR A 168 18.06 -3.63 6.95
CA THR A 168 17.76 -2.81 8.13
C THR A 168 16.26 -2.96 8.41
N THR A 169 15.79 -2.37 9.51
CA THR A 169 14.36 -2.33 9.86
C THR A 169 13.81 -0.91 9.78
N ILE A 170 12.49 -0.74 9.74
CA ILE A 170 11.86 0.59 9.72
C ILE A 170 12.09 1.31 11.05
N SER A 171 12.14 0.57 12.15
CA SER A 171 12.43 1.04 13.50
C SER A 171 13.86 1.53 13.61
N GLU A 172 14.84 0.79 13.07
CA GLU A 172 16.23 1.27 12.98
C GLU A 172 16.38 2.53 12.12
N LEU A 173 15.68 2.56 10.98
CA LEU A 173 15.68 3.71 10.07
C LEU A 173 15.14 4.98 10.75
N THR A 174 14.24 4.83 11.72
CA THR A 174 13.55 5.94 12.39
C THR A 174 14.04 6.19 13.82
N ALA A 175 14.90 5.33 14.36
CA ALA A 175 15.41 5.44 15.72
C ALA A 175 16.24 6.73 15.93
N PRO A 176 16.07 7.44 17.05
CA PRO A 176 16.97 8.49 17.48
C PRO A 176 18.37 7.92 17.75
N ARG A 177 19.42 8.70 17.47
CA ARG A 177 20.82 8.23 17.60
C ARG A 177 21.25 7.86 19.03
N ASN A 178 20.57 8.39 20.07
CA ASN A 178 20.98 8.28 21.47
C ASN A 178 19.86 7.77 22.40
N GLN A 179 19.08 6.77 21.99
CA GLN A 179 18.00 6.26 22.85
C GLN A 179 18.52 5.21 23.84
N VAL A 180 18.45 5.51 25.13
CA VAL A 180 18.59 4.52 26.21
C VAL A 180 17.20 3.87 26.38
N GLY A 181 17.10 2.56 26.14
CA GLY A 181 15.82 1.84 26.20
C GLY A 181 15.29 1.74 27.63
N GLY A 182 14.01 2.05 27.82
CA GLY A 182 13.25 1.79 29.05
C GLY A 182 12.35 0.56 28.93
N LYS A 183 11.92 0.04 30.08
CA LYS A 183 10.96 -1.09 30.15
C LYS A 183 9.50 -0.65 29.98
N VAL A 184 9.22 0.65 30.07
CA VAL A 184 7.86 1.18 30.13
C VAL A 184 7.73 2.41 29.24
N ILE A 185 6.86 2.34 28.24
CA ILE A 185 6.40 3.50 27.48
C ILE A 185 4.99 3.85 27.96
N ARG A 186 4.82 5.06 28.52
CA ARG A 186 3.53 5.50 29.04
C ARG A 186 2.58 5.89 27.90
N ALA A 187 1.28 5.72 28.12
CA ALA A 187 0.25 6.14 27.17
C ALA A 187 0.42 7.62 26.77
N GLY A 188 0.26 7.92 25.48
CA GLY A 188 0.46 9.26 24.93
C GLY A 188 1.93 9.69 24.77
N LYS A 189 2.89 8.86 25.18
CA LYS A 189 4.34 9.08 24.96
C LYS A 189 4.92 8.18 23.87
N TYR A 190 4.06 7.48 23.13
CA TYR A 190 4.51 6.62 22.03
C TYR A 190 5.18 7.46 20.94
N ARG A 191 6.27 6.94 20.38
CA ARG A 191 6.93 7.57 19.24
C ARG A 191 6.20 7.18 17.96
N ALA A 192 5.75 8.19 17.21
CA ALA A 192 5.15 7.97 15.90
C ALA A 192 6.23 7.83 14.80
N LEU A 193 6.05 6.84 13.94
CA LEU A 193 6.76 6.70 12.66
C LEU A 193 6.11 7.67 11.66
N ALA A 194 6.47 8.95 11.73
CA ALA A 194 5.76 10.05 11.06
C ALA A 194 5.83 10.06 9.51
N MET A 195 6.34 8.99 8.88
CA MET A 195 6.86 8.95 7.51
C MET A 195 6.02 8.16 6.52
N LEU A 196 4.97 7.51 7.01
CA LEU A 196 4.18 6.59 6.21
C LEU A 196 2.94 7.30 5.65
N GLY A 197 2.44 6.78 4.53
CA GLY A 197 1.40 7.42 3.70
C GLY A 197 0.20 7.99 4.46
N ASP A 198 -0.55 8.86 3.77
CA ASP A 198 -1.64 9.62 4.38
C ASP A 198 -2.67 8.76 5.12
N GLY A 199 -2.99 9.18 6.35
CA GLY A 199 -3.98 8.52 7.19
C GLY A 199 -3.48 7.26 7.91
N ILE A 200 -2.17 7.01 7.88
CA ILE A 200 -1.52 5.95 8.66
C ILE A 200 -0.68 6.61 9.75
N ARG A 201 -0.93 6.23 11.00
CA ARG A 201 -0.07 6.56 12.12
C ARG A 201 0.35 5.26 12.80
N ILE A 202 1.65 4.99 12.78
CA ILE A 202 2.23 3.84 13.46
C ILE A 202 3.04 4.37 14.63
N GLU A 203 2.80 3.81 15.81
CA GLU A 203 3.46 4.21 17.04
C GLU A 203 4.17 3.02 17.67
N GLN A 204 5.42 3.21 18.10
CA GLN A 204 6.17 2.18 18.81
C GLN A 204 5.69 2.06 20.26
N LEU A 205 5.43 0.81 20.64
CA LEU A 205 5.01 0.40 21.99
C LEU A 205 6.14 -0.25 22.79
N ALA A 206 7.25 -0.58 22.13
CA ALA A 206 8.46 -1.10 22.74
C ALA A 206 9.69 -0.30 22.26
N GLU A 207 10.72 -0.22 23.10
CA GLU A 207 11.98 0.46 22.79
C GLU A 207 13.18 -0.33 23.33
N GLY A 208 14.36 -0.09 22.74
CA GLY A 208 15.59 -0.81 23.09
C GLY A 208 15.91 -1.95 22.11
N ARG A 209 16.71 -2.93 22.58
CA ARG A 209 17.07 -4.11 21.79
C ARG A 209 15.98 -5.17 21.95
N CYS A 210 14.91 -5.03 21.18
CA CYS A 210 13.79 -5.96 21.20
C CYS A 210 14.00 -7.08 20.18
N VAL A 211 13.51 -8.29 20.49
CA VAL A 211 13.37 -9.39 19.51
C VAL A 211 12.01 -9.35 18.80
N MET A 212 11.14 -8.43 19.20
CA MET A 212 9.83 -8.18 18.60
C MET A 212 9.67 -6.68 18.36
N ASP A 213 8.99 -6.33 17.27
CA ASP A 213 8.47 -5.00 17.06
C ASP A 213 7.02 -4.96 17.54
N CYS A 214 6.71 -4.06 18.47
CA CYS A 214 5.35 -3.87 18.98
C CYS A 214 4.86 -2.49 18.56
N HIS A 215 3.80 -2.48 17.76
CA HIS A 215 3.28 -1.26 17.17
C HIS A 215 1.79 -1.07 17.43
N ARG A 216 1.38 0.18 17.63
CA ARG A 216 -0.01 0.61 17.55
C ARG A 216 -0.22 1.26 16.19
N TYR A 217 -1.15 0.74 15.41
CA TYR A 217 -1.57 1.37 14.16
C TYR A 217 -2.88 2.11 14.40
N THR A 218 -2.96 3.32 13.89
CA THR A 218 -4.19 4.11 13.75
C THR A 218 -4.38 4.39 12.26
N LEU A 219 -5.45 3.86 11.69
CA LEU A 219 -5.73 3.81 10.27
C LEU A 219 -7.01 4.56 9.96
N ASN A 220 -6.90 5.68 9.25
CA ASN A 220 -8.08 6.39 8.74
C ASN A 220 -8.86 5.53 7.73
N PRO A 221 -10.14 5.84 7.48
CA PRO A 221 -10.93 5.18 6.44
C PRO A 221 -10.20 5.14 5.08
N GLY A 222 -10.03 3.93 4.52
CA GLY A 222 -9.33 3.70 3.27
C GLY A 222 -7.80 3.74 3.34
N ALA A 223 -7.20 3.94 4.52
CA ALA A 223 -5.77 3.77 4.72
C ALA A 223 -5.38 2.32 4.44
N ALA A 224 -4.27 2.11 3.72
CA ALA A 224 -3.86 0.80 3.23
C ALA A 224 -2.34 0.71 3.09
N SER A 225 -1.79 -0.50 3.07
CA SER A 225 -0.36 -0.77 2.88
C SER A 225 0.21 -0.23 1.56
N GLN A 226 -0.66 0.01 0.56
CA GLN A 226 -0.33 0.42 -0.81
C GLN A 226 0.53 -0.63 -1.52
N GLY A 227 0.04 -1.86 -1.59
CA GLY A 227 0.71 -2.98 -2.24
C GLY A 227 1.06 -4.09 -1.26
N GLN A 228 1.50 -5.21 -1.83
CA GLN A 228 1.88 -6.39 -1.07
C GLN A 228 3.35 -6.38 -0.70
N TYR A 229 3.66 -6.94 0.46
CA TYR A 229 5.01 -7.18 0.92
C TYR A 229 5.07 -8.49 1.72
N ALA A 230 6.27 -9.02 1.88
CA ALA A 230 6.55 -10.19 2.68
C ALA A 230 7.94 -10.02 3.29
N HIS A 231 8.12 -10.53 4.51
CA HIS A 231 9.40 -10.57 5.19
C HIS A 231 9.56 -11.86 5.97
N GLU A 232 10.75 -12.09 6.49
CA GLU A 232 10.97 -13.21 7.41
C GLU A 232 10.25 -12.93 8.72
N GLY A 233 9.75 -13.97 9.36
CA GLY A 233 9.13 -13.88 10.68
C GLY A 233 7.67 -14.31 10.74
N GLU A 234 7.07 -13.89 11.84
CA GLU A 234 5.71 -14.19 12.26
C GLU A 234 5.05 -12.88 12.71
N GLU A 235 3.74 -12.77 12.48
CA GLU A 235 2.98 -11.57 12.83
C GLU A 235 1.74 -11.91 13.62
N PHE A 236 1.43 -11.04 14.55
CA PHE A 236 0.23 -11.08 15.36
C PHE A 236 -0.45 -9.72 15.29
N ILE A 237 -1.75 -9.74 14.98
CA ILE A 237 -2.61 -8.56 14.91
C ILE A 237 -3.72 -8.75 15.93
N HIS A 238 -4.05 -7.68 16.65
CA HIS A 238 -5.22 -7.60 17.51
C HIS A 238 -5.93 -6.27 17.34
N VAL A 239 -7.21 -6.30 16.98
CA VAL A 239 -7.99 -5.10 16.65
C VAL A 239 -8.66 -4.54 17.89
N LEU A 240 -8.30 -3.32 18.26
CA LEU A 240 -8.87 -2.61 19.41
C LEU A 240 -10.17 -1.86 19.06
N SER A 241 -10.31 -1.39 17.82
CA SER A 241 -11.53 -0.73 17.33
C SER A 241 -11.55 -0.59 15.81
N GLY A 242 -12.74 -0.40 15.25
CA GLY A 242 -12.94 -0.23 13.81
C GLY A 242 -12.91 -1.55 13.03
N GLN A 243 -12.58 -1.45 11.75
CA GLN A 243 -12.51 -2.59 10.83
C GLN A 243 -11.14 -2.67 10.18
N PHE A 244 -10.63 -3.88 10.02
CA PHE A 244 -9.37 -4.15 9.34
C PHE A 244 -9.56 -5.31 8.37
N GLU A 245 -9.00 -5.19 7.16
CA GLU A 245 -8.98 -6.28 6.20
C GLU A 245 -7.54 -6.53 5.77
N ILE A 246 -7.13 -7.79 5.82
CA ILE A 246 -5.84 -8.25 5.34
C ILE A 246 -6.04 -9.33 4.28
N THR A 247 -5.27 -9.22 3.20
CA THR A 247 -5.24 -10.19 2.11
C THR A 247 -3.90 -10.90 2.12
N LEU A 248 -3.91 -12.22 2.26
CA LEU A 248 -2.72 -13.08 2.16
C LEU A 248 -2.64 -13.76 0.79
N ASP A 249 -1.44 -13.79 0.24
CA ASP A 249 -1.05 -14.41 -1.03
C ASP A 249 -1.98 -14.05 -2.20
N GLY A 250 -2.55 -12.85 -2.13
CA GLY A 250 -3.44 -12.26 -3.14
C GLY A 250 -4.83 -12.88 -3.25
N ARG A 251 -5.19 -13.87 -2.42
CA ARG A 251 -6.43 -14.66 -2.57
C ARG A 251 -7.20 -14.90 -1.30
N GLU A 252 -6.54 -14.88 -0.14
CA GLU A 252 -7.17 -15.17 1.14
C GLU A 252 -7.50 -13.85 1.83
N HIS A 253 -8.79 -13.54 1.93
CA HIS A 253 -9.27 -12.27 2.46
C HIS A 253 -9.85 -12.46 3.86
N TYR A 254 -9.24 -11.81 4.84
CA TYR A 254 -9.66 -11.88 6.25
C TYR A 254 -10.13 -10.50 6.71
N ARG A 255 -11.38 -10.41 7.17
CA ARG A 255 -11.94 -9.21 7.82
C ARG A 255 -11.94 -9.41 9.32
N LEU A 256 -11.35 -8.46 10.03
CA LEU A 256 -11.24 -8.42 11.48
C LEU A 256 -12.01 -7.22 12.00
N GLY A 257 -12.86 -7.45 12.99
CA GLY A 257 -13.55 -6.44 13.78
C GLY A 257 -12.92 -6.28 15.17
N ARG A 258 -13.56 -5.50 16.04
CA ARG A 258 -13.11 -5.29 17.42
C ARG A 258 -12.93 -6.61 18.18
N GLU A 259 -11.84 -6.72 18.93
CA GLU A 259 -11.39 -7.90 19.69
C GLU A 259 -10.90 -9.09 18.85
N ASP A 260 -11.07 -9.06 17.52
CA ASP A 260 -10.53 -10.12 16.67
C ASP A 260 -9.01 -10.07 16.65
N SER A 261 -8.41 -11.25 16.57
CA SER A 261 -6.97 -11.43 16.48
C SER A 261 -6.62 -12.32 15.30
N MET A 262 -5.45 -12.09 14.71
CA MET A 262 -4.96 -12.89 13.61
C MET A 262 -3.46 -13.15 13.77
N TYR A 263 -3.07 -14.37 13.46
CA TYR A 263 -1.69 -14.81 13.40
C TYR A 263 -1.38 -15.35 12.00
N PHE A 264 -0.22 -15.00 11.45
CA PHE A 264 0.25 -15.58 10.18
C PHE A 264 1.77 -15.49 10.05
N LYS A 265 2.34 -16.31 9.15
CA LYS A 265 3.76 -16.23 8.79
C LYS A 265 3.99 -15.01 7.89
N SER A 266 4.91 -14.13 8.26
CA SER A 266 5.28 -12.93 7.46
C SER A 266 5.76 -13.24 6.04
N THR A 267 6.14 -14.49 5.80
CA THR A 267 6.58 -14.97 4.50
C THR A 267 5.45 -15.01 3.47
N SER A 268 4.19 -15.07 3.92
CA SER A 268 3.03 -14.87 3.04
C SER A 268 2.99 -13.41 2.59
N PHE A 269 2.81 -13.21 1.28
CA PHE A 269 2.63 -11.87 0.73
C PHE A 269 1.35 -11.28 1.26
N HIS A 270 1.45 -10.20 2.01
CA HIS A 270 0.30 -9.60 2.65
C HIS A 270 0.14 -8.14 2.26
N SER A 271 -1.12 -7.73 2.19
CA SER A 271 -1.55 -6.34 2.01
C SER A 271 -2.78 -6.09 2.86
N TRP A 272 -2.99 -4.85 3.28
CA TRP A 272 -4.07 -4.54 4.21
C TRP A 272 -4.71 -3.19 3.91
N ILE A 273 -5.93 -3.03 4.38
CA ILE A 273 -6.74 -1.82 4.27
C ILE A 273 -7.64 -1.68 5.49
N ASN A 274 -7.96 -0.45 5.88
CA ASN A 274 -9.16 -0.16 6.65
C ASN A 274 -10.35 -0.02 5.67
N PRO A 275 -11.24 -1.02 5.56
CA PRO A 275 -12.36 -0.98 4.62
C PRO A 275 -13.55 -0.16 5.16
N GLY A 276 -13.54 0.16 6.45
CA GLY A 276 -14.66 0.75 7.17
C GLY A 276 -14.76 2.27 7.03
N PRO A 277 -15.89 2.85 7.48
CA PRO A 277 -16.10 4.29 7.50
C PRO A 277 -15.43 4.98 8.69
N ASP A 278 -15.00 4.23 9.70
CA ASP A 278 -14.42 4.73 10.95
C ASP A 278 -12.91 4.51 11.02
N VAL A 279 -12.25 5.21 11.94
CA VAL A 279 -10.83 4.97 12.24
C VAL A 279 -10.66 3.58 12.85
N ALA A 280 -9.73 2.80 12.33
CA ALA A 280 -9.35 1.51 12.90
C ALA A 280 -8.09 1.64 13.74
N VAL A 281 -8.08 0.98 14.89
CA VAL A 281 -6.94 0.94 15.81
C VAL A 281 -6.62 -0.50 16.13
N LEU A 282 -5.36 -0.89 15.98
CA LEU A 282 -4.90 -2.25 16.24
C LEU A 282 -3.50 -2.27 16.86
N ILE A 283 -3.20 -3.37 17.54
CA ILE A 283 -1.85 -3.76 17.93
C ILE A 283 -1.33 -4.70 16.85
N TRP A 284 -0.12 -4.43 16.38
CA TRP A 284 0.58 -5.25 15.41
C TRP A 284 1.95 -5.59 15.97
N ILE A 285 2.21 -6.88 16.16
CA ILE A 285 3.47 -7.42 16.63
C ILE A 285 4.10 -8.23 15.52
N ASN A 286 5.40 -8.05 15.28
CA ASN A 286 6.16 -8.91 14.38
C ASN A 286 7.49 -9.35 15.01
N THR A 287 7.92 -10.57 14.70
CA THR A 287 9.21 -11.12 15.13
C THR A 287 9.84 -11.93 13.98
N PRO A 288 11.14 -11.77 13.67
CA PRO A 288 12.07 -10.82 14.26
C PRO A 288 11.69 -9.36 13.89
N PRO A 289 12.38 -8.34 14.43
CA PRO A 289 12.13 -6.96 14.06
C PRO A 289 12.42 -6.76 12.57
N THR A 290 11.37 -6.44 11.82
CA THR A 290 11.42 -6.11 10.39
C THR A 290 10.78 -4.75 10.10
N PHE A 291 10.09 -4.19 11.09
CA PHE A 291 9.45 -2.89 11.07
C PHE A 291 10.26 -1.92 11.92
#